data_AF-A0A952WQB1-F1
#
_entry.id   AF-A0A952WQB1-F1
#
_cell.length_a   1.000
_cell.length_b   1.000
_cell.length_c   1.000
_cell.angle_alpha   90.00
_cell.angle_beta   90.00
_cell.angle_gamma   90.00
#
_symmetry.space_group_name_H-M   'P 1'
#
loop_
_entity.id
_entity.type
_entity.pdbx_description
1 polymer ?
#
loop_
_entity_poly.entity_id
_entity_poly.type
_entity_poly.pdbx_seq_one_letter_code
_entity_poly.pdbx_strand_id
1 'polypeptide(L)'
;MNHEPPADLAPAPPLPGDRRALLAGIGGIAAGAILAAAKSAHAGPLDPPAGPVAGTYKTLTEVEPRIAINAVNTPGGANSLFRITQPGSYYLTGNITGVIGKHGIEIAASGVTIDLMGFDLQGVPGMGNFKGVIVTETDLTNIAVVNGSIRNWGGGGVDLGSFVSHNGRVENVNASGNNGAGILVGRNSQLTNCTAYLNNATGIAALLGGSTITNCTASSNAVHGILTDNGCTISHCTAYSSTGIGIITGQGCVISNCTVGTCGAAGIGASTGCTITNCASTGNGQHGISVGNGSTVADCTVRSNVLDGIRCSVGCLIRGNTGTSNGNGGNGANIHATGNDNRIEGNNCILADRGIDVDASGNIIVRNTCSGNTVNWDIVANNVVGPILDRTAPASAAISGNSAPDSTGSTHPNANFTY
;
A
#
# COMPACT_ATOMS: atom_id res chain seq x y z
N MET A 1 42.79 22.88 -30.32
CA MET A 1 43.05 22.55 -31.73
C MET A 1 42.83 21.05 -31.85
N ASN A 2 41.69 20.64 -32.41
CA ASN A 2 41.34 19.30 -32.87
C ASN A 2 39.86 19.36 -33.32
N HIS A 3 39.64 19.38 -34.64
CA HIS A 3 38.32 19.32 -35.28
C HIS A 3 38.41 18.20 -36.32
N GLU A 4 37.70 17.10 -36.10
CA GLU A 4 37.54 16.02 -37.08
C GLU A 4 36.42 16.38 -38.10
N PRO A 5 36.57 16.00 -39.39
CA PRO A 5 35.57 16.21 -40.44
C PRO A 5 34.63 15.00 -40.64
N PRO A 6 33.45 15.19 -41.28
CA PRO A 6 32.45 14.13 -41.47
C PRO A 6 32.70 13.25 -42.72
N ALA A 7 32.13 12.04 -42.68
CA ALA A 7 32.32 10.93 -43.62
C ALA A 7 31.62 11.07 -45.00
N ASP A 8 32.21 10.36 -45.97
CA ASP A 8 32.04 10.38 -47.42
C ASP A 8 30.91 9.47 -47.95
N LEU A 9 30.22 9.88 -49.03
CA LEU A 9 29.12 9.17 -49.71
C LEU A 9 29.59 8.68 -51.10
N ALA A 10 29.47 7.38 -51.36
CA ALA A 10 29.96 6.71 -52.58
C ALA A 10 29.21 7.10 -53.89
N PRO A 11 29.85 6.96 -55.07
CA PRO A 11 29.36 7.45 -56.36
C PRO A 11 28.46 6.46 -57.15
N ALA A 12 27.62 7.02 -58.04
CA ALA A 12 26.69 6.29 -58.91
C ALA A 12 27.34 5.65 -60.16
N PRO A 13 26.86 4.49 -60.65
CA PRO A 13 27.34 3.85 -61.88
C PRO A 13 26.66 4.34 -63.19
N PRO A 14 27.27 4.09 -64.37
CA PRO A 14 27.05 4.87 -65.60
C PRO A 14 26.02 4.28 -66.58
N LEU A 15 25.58 5.15 -67.50
CA LEU A 15 24.70 4.89 -68.64
C LEU A 15 25.35 4.01 -69.71
N PRO A 16 24.52 3.31 -70.51
CA PRO A 16 24.79 3.21 -71.95
C PRO A 16 23.63 3.75 -72.80
N GLY A 17 23.95 4.69 -73.69
CA GLY A 17 23.31 4.76 -75.02
C GLY A 17 23.65 3.48 -75.82
N ASP A 18 23.02 3.18 -76.94
CA ASP A 18 22.86 4.09 -78.05
C ASP A 18 21.85 3.55 -79.08
N ARG A 19 21.10 4.49 -79.65
CA ARG A 19 20.69 4.57 -81.08
C ARG A 19 19.69 3.57 -81.70
N ARG A 20 18.58 4.21 -82.09
CA ARG A 20 18.09 4.33 -83.48
C ARG A 20 17.35 3.12 -84.05
N ALA A 21 16.08 3.03 -83.69
CA ALA A 21 14.94 2.97 -84.63
C ALA A 21 13.76 3.51 -83.81
N LEU A 22 12.97 4.49 -84.21
CA LEU A 22 12.38 4.71 -85.51
C LEU A 22 11.89 6.17 -85.54
N LEU A 23 12.22 6.87 -86.62
CA LEU A 23 11.73 8.20 -86.94
C LEU A 23 10.20 8.24 -87.04
N ALA A 24 9.69 9.48 -86.91
CA ALA A 24 8.48 10.00 -87.53
C ALA A 24 7.15 9.66 -86.83
N GLY A 25 6.75 10.55 -85.91
CA GLY A 25 5.45 10.50 -85.29
C GLY A 25 5.15 11.68 -84.36
N ILE A 26 5.17 12.91 -84.89
CA ILE A 26 4.28 14.01 -84.46
C ILE A 26 4.54 14.49 -83.01
N GLY A 27 5.35 15.50 -82.74
CA GLY A 27 5.08 16.88 -83.19
C GLY A 27 3.91 17.59 -82.47
N GLY A 28 3.11 16.93 -81.62
CA GLY A 28 1.85 17.56 -81.20
C GLY A 28 1.11 17.07 -79.95
N ILE A 29 1.71 16.30 -79.03
CA ILE A 29 0.95 15.76 -77.86
C ILE A 29 1.53 16.14 -76.49
N ALA A 30 2.59 16.97 -76.42
CA ALA A 30 3.23 17.31 -75.15
C ALA A 30 2.81 18.66 -74.52
N ALA A 31 1.78 19.34 -75.05
CA ALA A 31 1.14 20.49 -74.38
C ALA A 31 -0.31 20.20 -73.91
N GLY A 32 -0.86 19.03 -74.25
CA GLY A 32 -2.21 18.60 -73.82
C GLY A 32 -2.22 17.64 -72.62
N ALA A 33 -1.07 17.07 -72.24
CA ALA A 33 -1.00 15.99 -71.25
C ALA A 33 -0.67 16.45 -69.81
N ILE A 34 -0.56 17.75 -69.55
CA ILE A 34 -0.49 18.33 -68.18
C ILE A 34 -1.81 19.07 -67.83
N LEU A 35 -2.89 18.82 -68.57
CA LEU A 35 -4.25 19.24 -68.20
C LEU A 35 -5.21 18.05 -67.94
N ALA A 36 -4.71 16.82 -67.98
CA ALA A 36 -5.52 15.60 -67.82
C ALA A 36 -5.22 14.81 -66.53
N ALA A 37 -4.35 15.32 -65.65
CA ALA A 37 -4.05 14.73 -64.33
C ALA A 37 -4.41 15.65 -63.16
N ALA A 38 -5.24 16.67 -63.38
CA ALA A 38 -6.10 17.16 -62.32
C ALA A 38 -7.13 16.06 -62.05
N LYS A 39 -6.74 15.04 -61.28
CA LYS A 39 -7.74 14.23 -60.57
C LYS A 39 -8.56 15.27 -59.81
N SER A 40 -9.77 15.50 -60.28
CA SER A 40 -10.78 16.23 -59.55
C SER A 40 -10.72 15.66 -58.14
N ALA A 41 -10.26 16.48 -57.19
CA ALA A 41 -10.59 16.27 -55.81
C ALA A 41 -12.11 16.18 -55.83
N HIS A 42 -12.64 14.96 -55.71
CA HIS A 42 -14.05 14.76 -55.53
C HIS A 42 -14.30 15.34 -54.14
N ALA A 43 -14.61 16.64 -54.10
CA ALA A 43 -15.22 17.23 -52.94
C ALA A 43 -16.37 16.28 -52.57
N GLY A 44 -16.45 15.89 -51.31
CA GLY A 44 -17.65 15.23 -50.81
C GLY A 44 -18.88 16.03 -51.24
N PRO A 45 -20.07 15.41 -51.33
CA PRO A 45 -21.29 16.05 -51.80
C PRO A 45 -21.37 17.51 -51.33
N LEU A 46 -21.37 18.47 -52.27
CA LEU A 46 -21.48 19.90 -51.95
C LEU A 46 -22.86 20.24 -51.40
N ASP A 47 -23.80 19.31 -51.55
CA ASP A 47 -25.09 19.34 -50.90
C ASP A 47 -24.95 18.74 -49.49
N PRO A 48 -24.96 19.55 -48.42
CA PRO A 48 -25.14 19.00 -47.07
C PRO A 48 -26.44 18.17 -47.05
N PRO A 49 -26.51 17.08 -46.25
CA PRO A 49 -27.72 16.26 -46.15
C PRO A 49 -28.95 17.16 -45.98
N ALA A 50 -29.99 16.93 -46.78
CA ALA A 50 -31.21 17.73 -46.70
C ALA A 50 -31.82 17.64 -45.30
N GLY A 51 -31.81 18.76 -44.58
CA GLY A 51 -32.31 18.89 -43.22
C GLY A 51 -31.60 20.01 -42.46
N PRO A 52 -32.20 20.55 -41.39
CA PRO A 52 -31.48 21.45 -40.50
C PRO A 52 -30.21 20.75 -39.99
N VAL A 53 -29.06 21.42 -40.06
CA VAL A 53 -27.86 20.95 -39.36
C VAL A 53 -28.18 20.84 -37.87
N ALA A 54 -28.22 19.60 -37.35
CA ALA A 54 -28.35 19.38 -35.92
C ALA A 54 -27.07 19.87 -35.22
N GLY A 55 -27.23 20.49 -34.05
CA GLY A 55 -26.08 20.92 -33.26
C GLY A 55 -25.17 19.73 -32.96
N THR A 56 -23.89 19.83 -33.31
CA THR A 56 -22.88 18.81 -33.00
C THR A 56 -22.28 18.99 -31.61
N TYR A 57 -22.81 19.92 -30.80
CA TYR A 57 -22.34 20.17 -29.45
C TYR A 57 -22.95 19.17 -28.47
N LYS A 58 -22.14 18.69 -27.53
CA LYS A 58 -22.64 17.98 -26.35
C LYS A 58 -23.11 19.01 -25.32
N THR A 59 -24.24 18.74 -24.69
CA THR A 59 -24.69 19.48 -23.50
C THR A 59 -23.72 19.24 -22.34
N LEU A 60 -23.72 20.13 -21.34
CA LEU A 60 -22.90 19.94 -20.14
C LEU A 60 -23.23 18.61 -19.45
N THR A 61 -24.50 18.20 -19.45
CA THR A 61 -24.96 16.93 -18.88
C THR A 61 -24.47 15.70 -19.67
N GLU A 62 -24.26 15.83 -20.98
CA GLU A 62 -23.67 14.74 -21.80
C GLU A 62 -22.14 14.66 -21.64
N VAL A 63 -21.48 15.74 -21.24
CA VAL A 63 -20.03 15.77 -20.98
C VAL A 63 -19.72 15.38 -19.53
N GLU A 64 -20.54 15.83 -18.58
CA GLU A 64 -20.40 15.59 -17.14
C GLU A 64 -21.76 15.16 -16.57
N PRO A 65 -22.11 13.87 -16.67
CA PRO A 65 -23.40 13.34 -16.22
C PRO A 65 -23.49 13.19 -14.69
N ARG A 66 -22.39 13.41 -13.96
CA ARG A 66 -22.39 13.31 -12.50
C ARG A 66 -23.08 14.53 -11.87
N ILE A 67 -23.40 14.42 -10.58
CA ILE A 67 -24.13 15.43 -9.84
C ILE A 67 -23.15 16.28 -9.03
N ALA A 68 -23.08 17.58 -9.32
CA ALA A 68 -22.25 18.49 -8.54
C ALA A 68 -22.77 18.60 -7.10
N ILE A 69 -21.89 18.46 -6.11
CA ILE A 69 -22.21 18.67 -4.70
C ILE A 69 -22.27 20.18 -4.43
N ASN A 70 -23.48 20.68 -4.16
CA ASN A 70 -23.76 22.09 -3.88
C ASN A 70 -25.12 22.23 -3.20
N ALA A 71 -25.51 23.47 -2.83
CA ALA A 71 -26.75 23.73 -2.11
C ALA A 71 -28.03 23.44 -2.92
N VAL A 72 -27.94 23.36 -4.25
CA VAL A 72 -29.09 23.10 -5.13
C VAL A 72 -29.33 21.59 -5.27
N ASN A 73 -28.27 20.84 -5.55
CA ASN A 73 -28.37 19.41 -5.88
C ASN A 73 -28.33 18.50 -4.65
N THR A 74 -27.63 18.91 -3.60
CA THR A 74 -27.40 18.12 -2.38
C THR A 74 -27.62 18.99 -1.14
N PRO A 75 -28.80 19.61 -0.96
CA PRO A 75 -29.06 20.50 0.16
C PRO A 75 -28.75 19.79 1.50
N GLY A 76 -28.04 20.48 2.39
CA GLY A 76 -27.68 19.96 3.70
C GLY A 76 -28.84 19.83 4.68
N GLY A 77 -28.60 19.16 5.80
CA GLY A 77 -29.54 19.01 6.91
C GLY A 77 -29.22 19.90 8.12
N ALA A 78 -29.84 19.57 9.25
CA ALA A 78 -29.58 20.22 10.54
C ALA A 78 -28.11 20.09 10.97
N ASN A 79 -27.49 18.94 10.70
CA ASN A 79 -26.16 18.54 11.12
C ASN A 79 -25.20 18.31 9.95
N SER A 80 -25.55 18.68 8.71
CA SER A 80 -24.70 18.47 7.52
C SER A 80 -24.76 19.66 6.57
N LEU A 81 -23.62 20.00 5.97
CA LEU A 81 -23.53 21.06 4.98
C LEU A 81 -24.14 20.61 3.65
N PHE A 82 -23.86 19.37 3.24
CA PHE A 82 -24.50 18.69 2.10
C PHE A 82 -24.99 17.30 2.52
N ARG A 83 -26.15 16.89 2.01
CA ARG A 83 -26.72 15.55 2.26
C ARG A 83 -27.08 14.88 0.94
N ILE A 84 -26.63 13.64 0.76
CA ILE A 84 -26.91 12.79 -0.39
C ILE A 84 -27.92 11.73 0.04
N THR A 85 -29.13 11.80 -0.50
CA THR A 85 -30.25 10.91 -0.14
C THR A 85 -30.68 9.99 -1.29
N GLN A 86 -29.97 10.03 -2.42
CA GLN A 86 -30.25 9.19 -3.58
C GLN A 86 -28.94 8.51 -4.05
N PRO A 87 -29.01 7.29 -4.61
CA PRO A 87 -27.88 6.69 -5.29
C PRO A 87 -27.39 7.55 -6.46
N GLY A 88 -26.10 7.52 -6.75
CA GLY A 88 -25.54 8.29 -7.86
C GLY A 88 -24.04 8.55 -7.77
N SER A 89 -23.51 9.19 -8.81
CA SER A 89 -22.14 9.67 -8.86
C SER A 89 -22.13 11.18 -8.66
N TYR A 90 -21.38 11.63 -7.67
CA TYR A 90 -21.31 12.99 -7.18
C TYR A 90 -19.87 13.50 -7.25
N TYR A 91 -19.69 14.80 -7.46
CA TYR A 91 -18.35 15.39 -7.52
C TYR A 91 -18.27 16.80 -6.92
N LEU A 92 -17.07 17.16 -6.45
CA LEU A 92 -16.77 18.53 -6.03
C LEU A 92 -16.43 19.41 -7.22
N THR A 93 -16.92 20.65 -7.19
CA THR A 93 -16.63 21.69 -8.19
C THR A 93 -15.56 22.69 -7.71
N GLY A 94 -15.11 22.55 -6.47
CA GLY A 94 -14.12 23.40 -5.82
C GLY A 94 -13.92 22.99 -4.36
N ASN A 95 -12.99 23.66 -3.69
CA ASN A 95 -12.76 23.46 -2.25
C ASN A 95 -14.01 23.80 -1.44
N ILE A 96 -14.27 23.02 -0.40
CA ILE A 96 -15.35 23.25 0.56
C ILE A 96 -14.76 23.57 1.93
N THR A 97 -15.22 24.68 2.52
CA THR A 97 -14.98 25.00 3.93
C THR A 97 -16.14 24.49 4.79
N GLY A 98 -15.83 23.71 5.82
CA GLY A 98 -16.80 23.18 6.78
C GLY A 98 -17.47 24.27 7.59
N VAL A 99 -18.67 23.96 8.10
CA VAL A 99 -19.49 24.84 8.93
C VAL A 99 -19.55 24.27 10.35
N ILE A 100 -19.29 25.11 11.35
CA ILE A 100 -19.34 24.71 12.76
C ILE A 100 -20.68 24.03 13.07
N GLY A 101 -20.64 22.89 13.77
CA GLY A 101 -21.83 22.13 14.11
C GLY A 101 -22.39 21.28 12.97
N LYS A 102 -21.65 21.10 11.87
CA LYS A 102 -22.07 20.29 10.72
C LYS A 102 -20.99 19.35 10.19
N HIS A 103 -21.41 18.19 9.71
CA HIS A 103 -20.66 17.33 8.80
C HIS A 103 -20.45 18.03 7.46
N GLY A 104 -19.39 17.69 6.74
CA GLY A 104 -19.17 18.20 5.39
C GLY A 104 -20.18 17.62 4.41
N ILE A 105 -20.11 16.32 4.20
CA ILE A 105 -21.01 15.57 3.33
C ILE A 105 -21.56 14.38 4.10
N GLU A 106 -22.88 14.32 4.20
CA GLU A 106 -23.61 13.21 4.79
C GLU A 106 -24.18 12.30 3.69
N ILE A 107 -24.01 10.99 3.84
CA ILE A 107 -24.48 9.97 2.92
C ILE A 107 -25.60 9.17 3.60
N ALA A 108 -26.79 9.23 3.02
CA ALA A 108 -28.00 8.57 3.52
C ALA A 108 -28.62 7.62 2.48
N ALA A 109 -27.83 7.17 1.50
CA ALA A 109 -28.24 6.22 0.47
C ALA A 109 -27.09 5.29 0.08
N SER A 110 -27.44 4.08 -0.36
CA SER A 110 -26.50 3.13 -0.97
C SER A 110 -26.17 3.53 -2.42
N GLY A 111 -25.09 2.97 -2.98
CA GLY A 111 -24.73 3.20 -4.38
C GLY A 111 -24.26 4.63 -4.67
N VAL A 112 -23.61 5.26 -3.69
CA VAL A 112 -23.11 6.64 -3.78
C VAL A 112 -21.61 6.63 -4.07
N THR A 113 -21.18 7.32 -5.11
CA THR A 113 -19.76 7.65 -5.33
C THR A 113 -19.56 9.14 -5.17
N ILE A 114 -18.64 9.55 -4.30
CA ILE A 114 -18.17 10.94 -4.16
C ILE A 114 -16.75 11.01 -4.73
N ASP A 115 -16.59 11.81 -5.77
CA ASP A 115 -15.29 12.19 -6.31
C ASP A 115 -14.92 13.60 -5.82
N LEU A 116 -13.88 13.71 -5.01
CA LEU A 116 -13.41 14.99 -4.51
C LEU A 116 -12.66 15.78 -5.59
N MET A 117 -12.36 15.20 -6.76
CA MET A 117 -11.78 15.87 -7.94
C MET A 117 -10.46 16.60 -7.65
N GLY A 118 -9.70 16.14 -6.66
CA GLY A 118 -8.46 16.76 -6.19
C GLY A 118 -8.66 17.96 -5.25
N PHE A 119 -9.90 18.30 -4.89
CA PHE A 119 -10.21 19.43 -4.01
C PHE A 119 -10.14 19.06 -2.52
N ASP A 120 -10.07 20.10 -1.70
CA ASP A 120 -10.08 20.02 -0.25
C ASP A 120 -11.50 20.12 0.31
N LEU A 121 -11.85 19.18 1.18
CA LEU A 121 -12.94 19.30 2.13
C LEU A 121 -12.34 19.62 3.51
N GLN A 122 -12.32 20.91 3.85
CA GLN A 122 -11.55 21.45 4.97
C GLN A 122 -12.45 21.87 6.14
N GLY A 123 -12.23 21.30 7.33
CA GLY A 123 -12.82 21.80 8.57
C GLY A 123 -12.18 23.11 9.06
N VAL A 124 -12.86 23.80 9.97
CA VAL A 124 -12.39 25.03 10.64
C VAL A 124 -12.16 24.78 12.14
N PRO A 125 -11.48 25.67 12.89
CA PRO A 125 -11.40 25.54 14.34
C PRO A 125 -12.79 25.55 15.00
N GLY A 126 -12.98 24.70 16.02
CA GLY A 126 -14.22 24.67 16.81
C GLY A 126 -15.39 23.88 16.20
N MET A 127 -15.14 22.99 15.23
CA MET A 127 -16.20 22.22 14.56
C MET A 127 -17.05 21.35 15.50
N GLY A 128 -16.53 20.90 16.63
CA GLY A 128 -17.12 19.82 17.44
C GLY A 128 -16.87 18.44 16.81
N ASN A 129 -17.55 17.39 17.27
CA ASN A 129 -17.34 16.01 16.79
C ASN A 129 -18.04 15.71 15.43
N PHE A 130 -17.75 16.54 14.43
CA PHE A 130 -18.27 16.45 13.08
C PHE A 130 -17.19 16.05 12.08
N LYS A 131 -17.60 15.24 11.11
CA LYS A 131 -16.76 14.49 10.19
C LYS A 131 -16.82 15.12 8.80
N GLY A 132 -15.76 14.97 8.01
CA GLY A 132 -15.73 15.46 6.64
C GLY A 132 -16.76 14.75 5.78
N VAL A 133 -16.63 13.43 5.62
CA VAL A 133 -17.62 12.58 4.97
C VAL A 133 -18.13 11.54 5.96
N ILE A 134 -19.44 11.34 6.05
CA ILE A 134 -20.03 10.37 6.98
C ILE A 134 -21.25 9.66 6.40
N VAL A 135 -21.41 8.38 6.70
CA VAL A 135 -22.68 7.65 6.58
C VAL A 135 -23.51 7.80 7.86
N THR A 136 -24.82 7.98 7.74
CA THR A 136 -25.70 8.18 8.92
C THR A 136 -26.90 7.25 9.00
N GLU A 137 -27.06 6.38 8.00
CA GLU A 137 -28.05 5.30 7.99
C GLU A 137 -27.34 3.95 8.14
N THR A 138 -28.01 2.98 8.75
CA THR A 138 -27.44 1.64 8.97
C THR A 138 -27.43 0.79 7.70
N ASP A 139 -26.46 -0.10 7.59
CA ASP A 139 -26.39 -1.14 6.55
C ASP A 139 -26.37 -0.63 5.10
N LEU A 140 -25.96 0.63 4.89
CA LEU A 140 -25.73 1.15 3.53
C LEU A 140 -24.63 0.35 2.82
N THR A 141 -24.73 0.22 1.50
CA THR A 141 -23.78 -0.55 0.70
C THR A 141 -23.29 0.22 -0.53
N ASN A 142 -22.15 -0.19 -1.07
CA ASN A 142 -21.59 0.32 -2.32
C ASN A 142 -21.33 1.83 -2.29
N ILE A 143 -20.61 2.29 -1.26
CA ILE A 143 -20.25 3.70 -1.09
C ILE A 143 -18.79 3.90 -1.44
N ALA A 144 -18.49 4.87 -2.31
CA ALA A 144 -17.13 5.23 -2.69
C ALA A 144 -16.81 6.70 -2.35
N VAL A 145 -15.62 6.96 -1.81
CA VAL A 145 -15.07 8.31 -1.60
C VAL A 145 -13.67 8.34 -2.22
N VAL A 146 -13.45 9.18 -3.23
CA VAL A 146 -12.22 9.12 -4.04
C VAL A 146 -11.60 10.48 -4.32
N ASN A 147 -10.28 10.49 -4.58
CA ASN A 147 -9.50 11.55 -5.22
C ASN A 147 -9.56 12.94 -4.56
N GLY A 148 -8.95 13.14 -3.39
CA GLY A 148 -8.81 14.50 -2.83
C GLY A 148 -8.35 14.51 -1.38
N SER A 149 -8.57 15.63 -0.70
CA SER A 149 -8.17 15.78 0.71
C SER A 149 -9.36 16.08 1.62
N ILE A 150 -9.35 15.48 2.82
CA ILE A 150 -10.33 15.72 3.86
C ILE A 150 -9.58 16.01 5.15
N ARG A 151 -9.55 17.29 5.56
CA ARG A 151 -8.60 17.74 6.58
C ARG A 151 -9.17 18.69 7.62
N ASN A 152 -8.56 18.68 8.81
CA ASN A 152 -8.86 19.59 9.93
C ASN A 152 -10.31 19.51 10.45
N TRP A 153 -10.94 18.34 10.37
CA TRP A 153 -12.28 18.12 10.93
C TRP A 153 -12.22 17.86 12.44
N GLY A 154 -13.23 18.32 13.20
CA GLY A 154 -13.27 18.14 14.65
C GLY A 154 -13.67 16.72 15.11
N GLY A 155 -14.16 15.90 14.18
CA GLY A 155 -14.25 14.44 14.26
C GLY A 155 -13.28 13.78 13.27
N GLY A 156 -13.66 12.65 12.67
CA GLY A 156 -12.86 11.96 11.66
C GLY A 156 -12.93 12.59 10.25
N GLY A 157 -12.01 12.21 9.37
CA GLY A 157 -12.02 12.64 7.97
C GLY A 157 -13.13 11.94 7.19
N VAL A 158 -12.97 10.65 6.94
CA VAL A 158 -13.98 9.76 6.33
C VAL A 158 -14.50 8.80 7.39
N ASP A 159 -15.82 8.72 7.56
CA ASP A 159 -16.48 7.76 8.44
C ASP A 159 -17.59 7.00 7.71
N LEU A 160 -17.23 5.85 7.15
CA LEU A 160 -18.18 4.88 6.58
C LEU A 160 -18.48 3.74 7.57
N GLY A 161 -17.84 3.70 8.74
CA GLY A 161 -17.88 2.53 9.63
C GLY A 161 -18.85 2.67 10.80
N SER A 162 -19.08 3.87 11.31
CA SER A 162 -19.86 4.08 12.56
C SER A 162 -21.31 3.58 12.50
N PHE A 163 -21.89 3.48 11.29
CA PHE A 163 -23.24 2.95 11.06
C PHE A 163 -23.23 1.65 10.25
N VAL A 164 -22.15 0.86 10.33
CA VAL A 164 -22.08 -0.50 9.77
C VAL A 164 -22.39 -0.54 8.27
N SER A 165 -21.77 0.35 7.48
CA SER A 165 -21.87 0.21 6.01
C SER A 165 -21.06 -0.99 5.51
N HIS A 166 -21.35 -1.42 4.29
CA HIS A 166 -20.76 -2.59 3.65
C HIS A 166 -20.19 -2.25 2.27
N ASN A 167 -19.17 -2.98 1.83
CA ASN A 167 -18.61 -2.87 0.48
C ASN A 167 -18.24 -1.42 0.11
N GLY A 168 -17.60 -0.72 1.04
CA GLY A 168 -17.11 0.64 0.85
C GLY A 168 -15.80 0.67 0.06
N ARG A 169 -15.55 1.78 -0.64
CA ARG A 169 -14.27 2.05 -1.31
C ARG A 169 -13.75 3.43 -0.93
N VAL A 170 -12.53 3.52 -0.43
CA VAL A 170 -11.83 4.80 -0.24
C VAL A 170 -10.53 4.75 -1.03
N GLU A 171 -10.36 5.67 -1.98
CA GLU A 171 -9.26 5.60 -2.94
C GLU A 171 -8.61 6.97 -3.19
N ASN A 172 -7.28 7.04 -3.16
CA ASN A 172 -6.55 8.29 -3.44
C ASN A 172 -7.01 9.47 -2.54
N VAL A 173 -7.29 9.18 -1.26
CA VAL A 173 -7.74 10.18 -0.28
C VAL A 173 -6.62 10.50 0.72
N ASN A 174 -6.37 11.79 0.92
CA ASN A 174 -5.51 12.30 2.00
C ASN A 174 -6.36 12.81 3.18
N ALA A 175 -6.43 12.04 4.26
CA ALA A 175 -7.11 12.40 5.49
C ALA A 175 -6.11 12.92 6.53
N SER A 176 -6.12 14.22 6.81
CA SER A 176 -5.09 14.83 7.67
C SER A 176 -5.58 15.84 8.71
N GLY A 177 -4.90 15.88 9.86
CA GLY A 177 -5.21 16.87 10.90
C GLY A 177 -6.61 16.72 11.52
N ASN A 178 -7.26 15.57 11.35
CA ASN A 178 -8.60 15.35 11.88
C ASN A 178 -8.52 14.93 13.34
N ASN A 179 -9.47 15.39 14.17
CA ASN A 179 -9.45 15.11 15.60
C ASN A 179 -9.99 13.70 15.96
N GLY A 180 -10.61 13.01 15.00
CA GLY A 180 -10.96 11.59 15.08
C GLY A 180 -10.08 10.71 14.18
N ALA A 181 -10.60 9.56 13.77
CA ALA A 181 -9.89 8.70 12.82
C ALA A 181 -9.72 9.41 11.47
N GLY A 182 -8.58 9.22 10.79
CA GLY A 182 -8.39 9.78 9.45
C GLY A 182 -9.41 9.18 8.48
N ILE A 183 -9.41 7.85 8.38
CA ILE A 183 -10.34 7.08 7.55
C ILE A 183 -10.86 5.90 8.38
N LEU A 184 -12.17 5.84 8.59
CA LEU A 184 -12.88 4.70 9.15
C LEU A 184 -13.81 4.12 8.08
N VAL A 185 -13.62 2.85 7.72
CA VAL A 185 -14.46 2.17 6.73
C VAL A 185 -15.41 1.15 7.36
N GLY A 186 -16.44 0.81 6.59
CA GLY A 186 -17.38 -0.27 6.89
C GLY A 186 -16.79 -1.67 6.69
N ARG A 187 -17.63 -2.69 6.85
CA ARG A 187 -17.28 -4.10 6.65
C ARG A 187 -16.99 -4.39 5.17
N ASN A 188 -16.10 -5.35 4.90
CA ASN A 188 -15.79 -5.80 3.54
C ASN A 188 -15.39 -4.65 2.60
N SER A 189 -14.67 -3.67 3.11
CA SER A 189 -14.33 -2.45 2.37
C SER A 189 -12.91 -2.50 1.79
N GLN A 190 -12.66 -1.66 0.79
CA GLN A 190 -11.36 -1.53 0.12
C GLN A 190 -10.80 -0.13 0.35
N LEU A 191 -9.55 -0.06 0.81
CA LEU A 191 -8.78 1.19 0.90
C LEU A 191 -7.53 1.06 0.04
N THR A 192 -7.36 1.98 -0.90
CA THR A 192 -6.24 1.92 -1.84
C THR A 192 -5.60 3.30 -2.02
N ASN A 193 -4.27 3.37 -1.94
CA ASN A 193 -3.51 4.60 -2.18
C ASN A 193 -3.93 5.79 -1.29
N CYS A 194 -4.31 5.51 -0.04
CA CYS A 194 -4.76 6.55 0.89
C CYS A 194 -3.65 6.96 1.86
N THR A 195 -3.68 8.21 2.29
CA THR A 195 -2.77 8.74 3.32
C THR A 195 -3.59 9.21 4.52
N ALA A 196 -3.22 8.76 5.72
CA ALA A 196 -3.75 9.25 6.99
C ALA A 196 -2.62 9.87 7.81
N TYR A 197 -2.63 11.19 7.97
CA TYR A 197 -1.52 11.95 8.55
C TYR A 197 -1.94 12.91 9.66
N LEU A 198 -1.26 12.88 10.81
CA LEU A 198 -1.53 13.79 11.95
C LEU A 198 -2.99 13.77 12.43
N ASN A 199 -3.63 12.60 12.45
CA ASN A 199 -4.96 12.49 13.03
C ASN A 199 -4.85 12.22 14.54
N ASN A 200 -5.74 12.81 15.33
CA ASN A 200 -5.75 12.70 16.79
C ASN A 200 -6.37 11.37 17.30
N ALA A 201 -6.48 10.38 16.43
CA ALA A 201 -6.89 9.02 16.75
C ALA A 201 -6.09 8.02 15.87
N THR A 202 -6.69 6.89 15.52
CA THR A 202 -6.12 5.97 14.53
C THR A 202 -6.12 6.59 13.13
N GLY A 203 -5.02 6.43 12.39
CA GLY A 203 -4.95 6.92 11.01
C GLY A 203 -5.98 6.25 10.10
N ILE A 204 -5.88 4.93 9.96
CA ILE A 204 -6.76 4.11 9.11
C ILE A 204 -7.40 3.00 9.94
N ALA A 205 -8.72 2.90 9.92
CA ALA A 205 -9.50 1.95 10.70
C ALA A 205 -10.49 1.15 9.84
N ALA A 206 -10.47 -0.18 9.97
CA ALA A 206 -11.44 -1.10 9.38
C ALA A 206 -11.94 -2.09 10.44
N LEU A 207 -12.88 -1.64 11.27
CA LEU A 207 -13.21 -2.27 12.56
C LEU A 207 -14.30 -3.33 12.51
N LEU A 208 -14.76 -3.73 11.32
CA LEU A 208 -15.91 -4.63 11.15
C LEU A 208 -15.59 -5.92 10.37
N GLY A 209 -14.32 -6.10 10.01
CA GLY A 209 -13.77 -7.31 9.40
C GLY A 209 -13.87 -7.37 7.86
N GLY A 210 -13.10 -8.29 7.28
CA GLY A 210 -13.16 -8.64 5.85
C GLY A 210 -12.65 -7.56 4.89
N SER A 211 -12.00 -6.51 5.38
CA SER A 211 -11.54 -5.39 4.55
C SER A 211 -10.13 -5.61 3.99
N THR A 212 -9.85 -4.96 2.86
CA THR A 212 -8.52 -4.94 2.23
C THR A 212 -7.95 -3.52 2.25
N ILE A 213 -6.72 -3.37 2.73
CA ILE A 213 -5.99 -2.10 2.79
C ILE A 213 -4.69 -2.27 2.01
N THR A 214 -4.52 -1.52 0.93
CA THR A 214 -3.37 -1.67 0.02
C THR A 214 -2.74 -0.33 -0.33
N ASN A 215 -1.41 -0.26 -0.37
CA ASN A 215 -0.66 0.95 -0.77
C ASN A 215 -1.01 2.18 0.07
N CYS A 216 -1.34 2.00 1.35
CA CYS A 216 -1.74 3.09 2.23
C CYS A 216 -0.61 3.52 3.15
N THR A 217 -0.56 4.82 3.47
CA THR A 217 0.39 5.39 4.44
C THR A 217 -0.38 5.94 5.64
N ALA A 218 -0.07 5.46 6.84
CA ALA A 218 -0.56 6.03 8.09
C ALA A 218 0.62 6.56 8.91
N SER A 219 0.75 7.88 9.03
CA SER A 219 1.90 8.49 9.70
C SER A 219 1.53 9.55 10.73
N SER A 220 2.29 9.58 11.83
CA SER A 220 2.17 10.57 12.89
C SER A 220 0.76 10.66 13.50
N ASN A 221 0.07 9.52 13.64
CA ASN A 221 -1.26 9.46 14.22
C ASN A 221 -1.19 9.22 15.74
N ALA A 222 -2.11 9.84 16.49
CA ALA A 222 -2.04 9.89 17.95
C ALA A 222 -2.47 8.61 18.67
N VAL A 223 -2.91 7.57 17.94
CA VAL A 223 -3.19 6.24 18.50
C VAL A 223 -2.50 5.16 17.68
N HIS A 224 -3.16 4.58 16.68
CA HIS A 224 -2.57 3.55 15.81
C HIS A 224 -2.32 4.09 14.40
N GLY A 225 -1.38 3.48 13.67
CA GLY A 225 -1.28 3.74 12.23
C GLY A 225 -2.49 3.14 11.50
N ILE A 226 -2.53 1.81 11.46
CA ILE A 226 -3.57 1.02 10.81
C ILE A 226 -4.16 0.04 11.83
N LEU A 227 -5.47 0.05 11.99
CA LEU A 227 -6.20 -0.90 12.85
C LEU A 227 -7.28 -1.61 12.05
N THR A 228 -7.25 -2.94 12.05
CA THR A 228 -8.27 -3.77 11.43
C THR A 228 -8.84 -4.79 12.39
N ASP A 229 -10.07 -5.20 12.13
CA ASP A 229 -10.69 -6.37 12.76
C ASP A 229 -10.33 -7.66 12.00
N ASN A 230 -11.02 -8.76 12.29
CA ASN A 230 -10.74 -10.11 11.80
C ASN A 230 -10.82 -10.24 10.27
N GLY A 231 -10.06 -11.21 9.73
CA GLY A 231 -10.12 -11.62 8.32
C GLY A 231 -9.76 -10.53 7.32
N CYS A 232 -8.98 -9.53 7.73
CA CYS A 232 -8.55 -8.44 6.86
C CYS A 232 -7.23 -8.76 6.14
N THR A 233 -7.00 -8.11 5.01
CA THR A 233 -5.72 -8.15 4.29
C THR A 233 -5.10 -6.76 4.26
N ILE A 234 -3.84 -6.65 4.66
CA ILE A 234 -3.05 -5.41 4.64
C ILE A 234 -1.81 -5.68 3.79
N SER A 235 -1.60 -4.90 2.73
CA SER A 235 -0.44 -5.08 1.87
C SER A 235 0.19 -3.79 1.38
N HIS A 236 1.51 -3.76 1.25
CA HIS A 236 2.24 -2.61 0.68
C HIS A 236 1.98 -1.31 1.44
N CYS A 237 1.71 -1.40 2.75
CA CYS A 237 1.37 -0.26 3.59
C CYS A 237 2.57 0.22 4.39
N THR A 238 2.57 1.52 4.67
CA THR A 238 3.53 2.14 5.59
C THR A 238 2.81 2.63 6.84
N ALA A 239 3.26 2.21 8.03
CA ALA A 239 2.83 2.77 9.31
C ALA A 239 4.03 3.38 10.05
N TYR A 240 4.07 4.69 10.24
CA TYR A 240 5.30 5.37 10.68
C TYR A 240 5.06 6.47 11.71
N SER A 241 5.78 6.42 12.83
CA SER A 241 5.71 7.43 13.90
C SER A 241 4.32 7.60 14.54
N SER A 242 3.51 6.54 14.58
CA SER A 242 2.30 6.53 15.41
C SER A 242 2.64 6.35 16.89
N THR A 243 1.92 7.00 17.79
CA THR A 243 2.22 6.93 19.24
C THR A 243 1.99 5.55 19.84
N GLY A 244 1.01 4.80 19.35
CA GLY A 244 0.71 3.41 19.73
C GLY A 244 1.32 2.41 18.76
N ILE A 245 0.59 1.33 18.48
CA ILE A 245 1.01 0.28 17.54
C ILE A 245 0.92 0.78 16.09
N GLY A 246 1.92 0.45 15.26
CA GLY A 246 1.94 0.80 13.85
C GLY A 246 0.82 0.14 13.06
N ILE A 247 0.81 -1.19 12.99
CA ILE A 247 -0.26 -2.00 12.39
C ILE A 247 -0.79 -2.97 13.44
N ILE A 248 -2.09 -2.94 13.68
CA ILE A 248 -2.77 -3.88 14.58
C ILE A 248 -3.95 -4.55 13.88
N THR A 249 -4.06 -5.87 14.03
CA THR A 249 -5.10 -6.67 13.38
C THR A 249 -5.81 -7.62 14.34
N GLY A 250 -7.07 -7.94 14.02
CA GLY A 250 -7.79 -9.07 14.58
C GLY A 250 -7.23 -10.42 14.11
N GLN A 251 -8.05 -11.46 14.26
CA GLN A 251 -7.73 -12.85 13.97
C GLN A 251 -7.73 -13.15 12.46
N GLY A 252 -6.97 -14.15 12.03
CA GLY A 252 -7.01 -14.67 10.66
C GLY A 252 -6.64 -13.64 9.59
N CYS A 253 -5.87 -12.61 9.95
CA CYS A 253 -5.49 -11.55 9.03
C CYS A 253 -4.21 -11.88 8.27
N VAL A 254 -4.04 -11.26 7.10
CA VAL A 254 -2.80 -11.33 6.31
C VAL A 254 -2.16 -9.96 6.24
N ILE A 255 -0.88 -9.88 6.61
CA ILE A 255 -0.07 -8.67 6.52
C ILE A 255 1.13 -8.99 5.62
N SER A 256 1.33 -8.24 4.55
CA SER A 256 2.42 -8.52 3.61
C SER A 256 3.07 -7.27 3.02
N ASN A 257 4.38 -7.29 2.82
CA ASN A 257 5.10 -6.21 2.13
C ASN A 257 4.92 -4.84 2.81
N CYS A 258 4.72 -4.82 4.14
CA CYS A 258 4.51 -3.59 4.90
C CYS A 258 5.80 -3.08 5.54
N THR A 259 5.93 -1.76 5.61
CA THR A 259 7.01 -1.09 6.37
C THR A 259 6.42 -0.42 7.60
N VAL A 260 6.96 -0.74 8.76
CA VAL A 260 6.52 -0.19 10.04
C VAL A 260 7.72 0.30 10.84
N GLY A 261 7.65 1.50 11.38
CA GLY A 261 8.75 1.96 12.21
C GLY A 261 8.51 3.21 13.02
N THR A 262 9.37 3.40 14.02
CA THR A 262 9.35 4.54 14.95
C THR A 262 8.02 4.70 15.70
N CYS A 263 7.25 3.63 15.84
CA CYS A 263 6.01 3.65 16.60
C CYS A 263 6.30 3.57 18.10
N GLY A 264 5.47 4.20 18.94
CA GLY A 264 5.70 4.25 20.39
C GLY A 264 5.43 2.94 21.11
N ALA A 265 4.67 2.01 20.51
CA ALA A 265 4.45 0.66 21.02
C ALA A 265 5.08 -0.40 20.09
N ALA A 266 4.46 -1.56 19.92
CA ALA A 266 4.92 -2.54 18.94
C ALA A 266 4.79 -2.02 17.50
N GLY A 267 5.63 -2.51 16.59
CA GLY A 267 5.47 -2.22 15.17
C GLY A 267 4.21 -2.88 14.61
N ILE A 268 4.21 -4.22 14.57
CA ILE A 268 3.07 -5.02 14.11
C ILE A 268 2.55 -5.86 15.28
N GLY A 269 1.26 -5.72 15.61
CA GLY A 269 0.55 -6.57 16.57
C GLY A 269 -0.57 -7.35 15.89
N ALA A 270 -0.44 -8.65 15.76
CA ALA A 270 -1.45 -9.49 15.13
C ALA A 270 -2.03 -10.52 16.11
N SER A 271 -3.34 -10.74 16.03
CA SER A 271 -4.01 -11.74 16.86
C SER A 271 -3.77 -13.18 16.36
N THR A 272 -4.58 -14.12 16.82
CA THR A 272 -4.51 -15.55 16.49
C THR A 272 -4.66 -15.83 14.99
N GLY A 273 -3.90 -16.81 14.49
CA GLY A 273 -4.04 -17.35 13.15
C GLY A 273 -3.65 -16.38 12.04
N CYS A 274 -2.81 -15.38 12.33
CA CYS A 274 -2.42 -14.39 11.34
C CYS A 274 -1.21 -14.87 10.53
N THR A 275 -1.07 -14.35 9.31
CA THR A 275 0.11 -14.55 8.46
C THR A 275 0.77 -13.21 8.20
N ILE A 276 2.05 -13.08 8.58
CA ILE A 276 2.86 -11.87 8.38
C ILE A 276 4.06 -12.25 7.51
N THR A 277 4.21 -11.59 6.37
CA THR A 277 5.27 -11.91 5.41
C THR A 277 5.94 -10.70 4.79
N ASN A 278 7.24 -10.78 4.52
CA ASN A 278 7.96 -9.73 3.78
C ASN A 278 7.80 -8.33 4.40
N CYS A 279 7.69 -8.24 5.72
CA CYS A 279 7.52 -6.98 6.43
C CYS A 279 8.84 -6.48 7.01
N ALA A 280 9.02 -5.17 7.05
CA ALA A 280 10.10 -4.52 7.79
C ALA A 280 9.50 -3.83 9.02
N SER A 281 9.97 -4.17 10.23
CA SER A 281 9.56 -3.54 11.49
C SER A 281 10.75 -3.01 12.26
N THR A 282 10.90 -1.68 12.31
CA THR A 282 12.16 -1.04 12.72
C THR A 282 12.00 0.08 13.74
N GLY A 283 12.80 0.06 14.81
CA GLY A 283 12.92 1.20 15.72
C GLY A 283 11.65 1.48 16.52
N ASN A 284 10.86 0.47 16.84
CA ASN A 284 9.62 0.64 17.60
C ASN A 284 9.89 0.59 19.12
N GLY A 285 9.06 1.30 19.89
CA GLY A 285 9.20 1.47 21.34
C GLY A 285 8.95 0.21 22.16
N GLN A 286 8.43 -0.86 21.54
CA GLN A 286 8.31 -2.19 22.14
C GLN A 286 8.87 -3.26 21.18
N HIS A 287 8.07 -4.27 20.85
CA HIS A 287 8.45 -5.35 19.95
C HIS A 287 8.39 -4.93 18.48
N GLY A 288 9.18 -5.54 17.61
CA GLY A 288 9.03 -5.37 16.17
C GLY A 288 7.71 -5.97 15.69
N ILE A 289 7.52 -7.26 15.93
CA ILE A 289 6.32 -8.03 15.56
C ILE A 289 5.89 -8.84 16.78
N SER A 290 4.61 -8.76 17.16
CA SER A 290 4.00 -9.59 18.20
C SER A 290 2.81 -10.34 17.62
N VAL A 291 2.79 -11.67 17.75
CA VAL A 291 1.74 -12.52 17.19
C VAL A 291 1.07 -13.41 18.24
N GLY A 292 -0.26 -13.56 18.09
CA GLY A 292 -1.06 -14.53 18.82
C GLY A 292 -0.88 -15.97 18.32
N ASN A 293 -1.62 -16.90 18.92
CA ASN A 293 -1.47 -18.33 18.69
C ASN A 293 -1.66 -18.74 17.22
N GLY A 294 -1.01 -19.82 16.78
CA GLY A 294 -1.23 -20.40 15.45
C GLY A 294 -0.83 -19.49 14.28
N SER A 295 -0.02 -18.46 14.54
CA SER A 295 0.35 -17.47 13.52
C SER A 295 1.63 -17.87 12.79
N THR A 296 1.80 -17.35 11.58
CA THR A 296 3.04 -17.47 10.79
C THR A 296 3.70 -16.11 10.65
N VAL A 297 4.98 -16.01 11.00
CA VAL A 297 5.83 -14.86 10.69
C VAL A 297 6.98 -15.35 9.83
N ALA A 298 7.02 -14.88 8.59
CA ALA A 298 8.01 -15.34 7.65
C ALA A 298 8.67 -14.24 6.83
N ASP A 299 9.95 -14.41 6.52
CA ASP A 299 10.66 -13.57 5.56
C ASP A 299 10.63 -12.07 5.93
N CYS A 300 10.51 -11.76 7.23
CA CYS A 300 10.46 -10.40 7.76
C CYS A 300 11.84 -9.92 8.23
N THR A 301 12.04 -8.59 8.21
CA THR A 301 13.18 -7.93 8.85
C THR A 301 12.71 -7.18 10.09
N VAL A 302 13.25 -7.53 11.25
CA VAL A 302 12.96 -6.86 12.54
C VAL A 302 14.25 -6.26 13.11
N ARG A 303 14.29 -4.93 13.27
CA ARG A 303 15.54 -4.25 13.61
C ARG A 303 15.38 -3.14 14.63
N SER A 304 16.32 -3.08 15.58
CA SER A 304 16.44 -1.94 16.52
C SER A 304 15.18 -1.64 17.32
N ASN A 305 14.34 -2.65 17.57
CA ASN A 305 13.19 -2.51 18.45
C ASN A 305 13.65 -2.54 19.92
N VAL A 306 12.96 -1.81 20.80
CA VAL A 306 13.38 -1.66 22.21
C VAL A 306 13.27 -2.97 22.97
N LEU A 307 12.28 -3.81 22.63
CA LEU A 307 12.13 -5.18 23.16
C LEU A 307 12.43 -6.19 22.05
N ASP A 308 11.71 -7.32 22.03
CA ASP A 308 11.94 -8.39 21.07
C ASP A 308 11.75 -7.97 19.61
N GLY A 309 12.53 -8.55 18.70
CA GLY A 309 12.30 -8.43 17.26
C GLY A 309 10.97 -9.07 16.87
N ILE A 310 10.81 -10.36 17.16
CA ILE A 310 9.58 -11.13 17.00
C ILE A 310 9.23 -11.79 18.34
N ARG A 311 8.03 -11.52 18.86
CA ARG A 311 7.43 -12.25 19.98
C ARG A 311 6.30 -13.15 19.48
N CYS A 312 6.34 -14.42 19.84
CA CYS A 312 5.31 -15.40 19.47
C CYS A 312 4.82 -16.20 20.69
N SER A 313 3.56 -16.63 20.61
CA SER A 313 2.86 -17.33 21.68
C SER A 313 2.93 -18.85 21.52
N VAL A 314 1.83 -19.50 21.11
CA VAL A 314 1.70 -20.96 21.01
C VAL A 314 1.45 -21.37 19.57
N GLY A 315 2.02 -22.49 19.12
CA GLY A 315 1.68 -23.09 17.83
C GLY A 315 2.08 -22.25 16.60
N CYS A 316 3.04 -21.33 16.75
CA CYS A 316 3.45 -20.41 15.69
C CYS A 316 4.56 -21.00 14.80
N LEU A 317 4.59 -20.57 13.54
CA LEU A 317 5.70 -20.81 12.62
C LEU A 317 6.49 -19.52 12.41
N ILE A 318 7.73 -19.49 12.89
CA ILE A 318 8.64 -18.35 12.74
C ILE A 318 9.79 -18.76 11.82
N ARG A 319 9.78 -18.31 10.57
CA ARG A 319 10.75 -18.79 9.58
C ARG A 319 11.40 -17.74 8.68
N GLY A 320 12.66 -17.92 8.31
CA GLY A 320 13.30 -17.08 7.29
C GLY A 320 13.43 -15.60 7.66
N ASN A 321 13.27 -15.24 8.94
CA ASN A 321 13.30 -13.86 9.38
C ASN A 321 14.73 -13.41 9.67
N THR A 322 15.01 -12.12 9.46
CA THR A 322 16.25 -11.47 9.88
C THR A 322 15.97 -10.56 11.07
N GLY A 323 16.55 -10.89 12.22
CA GLY A 323 16.55 -10.06 13.42
C GLY A 323 17.90 -9.38 13.61
N THR A 324 17.91 -8.07 13.84
CA THR A 324 19.16 -7.33 14.11
C THR A 324 19.01 -6.28 15.17
N SER A 325 19.88 -6.30 16.18
CA SER A 325 19.96 -5.24 17.19
C SER A 325 18.64 -4.97 17.92
N ASN A 326 17.82 -5.99 18.13
CA ASN A 326 16.62 -5.89 18.97
C ASN A 326 17.01 -5.98 20.46
N GLY A 327 16.15 -5.49 21.35
CA GLY A 327 16.53 -5.18 22.74
C GLY A 327 17.25 -3.83 22.88
N ASN A 328 17.20 -2.97 21.86
CA ASN A 328 17.96 -1.71 21.84
C ASN A 328 17.45 -0.72 22.90
N GLY A 329 18.19 -0.59 24.01
CA GLY A 329 17.78 0.23 25.15
C GLY A 329 16.77 -0.45 26.07
N GLY A 330 16.52 -1.75 25.89
CA GLY A 330 15.64 -2.57 26.73
C GLY A 330 16.28 -3.91 27.07
N ASN A 331 15.44 -4.95 27.15
CA ASN A 331 15.86 -6.34 27.30
C ASN A 331 15.02 -7.17 26.33
N GLY A 332 15.60 -7.62 25.22
CA GLY A 332 14.84 -8.31 24.18
C GLY A 332 15.68 -9.27 23.33
N ALA A 333 14.99 -10.26 22.75
CA ALA A 333 15.58 -11.20 21.82
C ALA A 333 15.32 -10.82 20.36
N ASN A 334 16.07 -11.37 19.40
CA ASN A 334 15.62 -11.29 18.00
C ASN A 334 14.34 -12.10 17.80
N ILE A 335 14.24 -13.29 18.37
CA ILE A 335 13.03 -14.11 18.40
C ILE A 335 12.80 -14.58 19.83
N HIS A 336 11.58 -14.35 20.33
CA HIS A 336 11.15 -14.73 21.66
C HIS A 336 9.88 -15.58 21.57
N ALA A 337 9.98 -16.85 21.96
CA ALA A 337 8.83 -17.75 22.07
C ALA A 337 8.42 -17.90 23.54
N THR A 338 7.23 -17.37 23.86
CA THR A 338 6.72 -17.36 25.24
C THR A 338 5.79 -18.55 25.55
N GLY A 339 5.48 -19.37 24.54
CA GLY A 339 4.62 -20.54 24.64
C GLY A 339 5.21 -21.76 23.95
N ASN A 340 4.44 -22.85 23.93
CA ASN A 340 4.84 -24.14 23.39
C ASN A 340 4.39 -24.36 21.94
N ASP A 341 4.75 -25.51 21.36
CA ASP A 341 4.33 -25.97 20.03
C ASP A 341 4.76 -25.07 18.87
N ASN A 342 5.71 -24.16 19.09
CA ASN A 342 6.24 -23.31 18.03
C ASN A 342 7.32 -24.03 17.22
N ARG A 343 7.40 -23.69 15.94
CA ARG A 343 8.51 -24.05 15.05
C ARG A 343 9.27 -22.79 14.66
N ILE A 344 10.53 -22.72 15.08
CA ILE A 344 11.44 -21.60 14.80
C ILE A 344 12.54 -22.11 13.88
N GLU A 345 12.57 -21.65 12.63
CA GLU A 345 13.50 -22.20 11.64
C GLU A 345 14.05 -21.25 10.58
N GLY A 346 15.31 -21.44 10.18
CA GLY A 346 15.88 -20.67 9.06
C GLY A 346 16.01 -19.18 9.35
N ASN A 347 16.01 -18.75 10.61
CA ASN A 347 16.10 -17.34 10.97
C ASN A 347 17.57 -16.94 11.20
N ASN A 348 17.89 -15.69 10.88
CA ASN A 348 19.19 -15.08 11.14
C ASN A 348 19.07 -14.01 12.23
N CYS A 349 19.67 -14.24 13.38
CA CYS A 349 19.51 -13.44 14.59
C CYS A 349 20.84 -12.83 15.03
N ILE A 350 21.04 -11.53 14.79
CA ILE A 350 22.31 -10.86 15.05
C ILE A 350 22.21 -9.68 16.02
N LEU A 351 23.26 -9.45 16.79
CA LEU A 351 23.51 -8.21 17.56
C LEU A 351 22.43 -7.77 18.57
N ALA A 352 21.57 -8.67 19.06
CA ALA A 352 20.57 -8.38 20.08
C ALA A 352 21.04 -8.76 21.50
N ASP A 353 20.25 -8.47 22.54
CA ASP A 353 20.57 -8.99 23.89
C ASP A 353 20.51 -10.52 23.88
N ARG A 354 19.46 -11.08 23.27
CA ARG A 354 19.33 -12.50 23.00
C ARG A 354 19.12 -12.81 21.52
N GLY A 355 19.72 -13.89 21.03
CA GLY A 355 19.48 -14.37 19.67
C GLY A 355 18.09 -15.00 19.58
N ILE A 356 17.97 -16.23 20.04
CA ILE A 356 16.69 -16.93 20.17
C ILE A 356 16.45 -17.25 21.65
N ASP A 357 15.32 -16.74 22.16
CA ASP A 357 14.85 -16.86 23.54
C ASP A 357 13.56 -17.71 23.57
N VAL A 358 13.54 -18.76 24.38
CA VAL A 358 12.45 -19.72 24.46
C VAL A 358 12.16 -20.03 25.92
N ASP A 359 11.11 -19.41 26.46
CA ASP A 359 10.69 -19.49 27.86
C ASP A 359 9.92 -20.78 28.20
N ALA A 360 9.35 -21.45 27.19
CA ALA A 360 8.48 -22.61 27.37
C ALA A 360 9.05 -23.89 26.73
N SER A 361 8.69 -25.04 27.29
CA SER A 361 8.99 -26.35 26.70
C SER A 361 8.18 -26.63 25.44
N GLY A 362 8.54 -27.67 24.70
CA GLY A 362 7.70 -28.23 23.63
C GLY A 362 7.80 -27.51 22.27
N ASN A 363 8.88 -26.76 22.03
CA ASN A 363 9.14 -26.09 20.77
C ASN A 363 10.18 -26.84 19.92
N ILE A 364 10.19 -26.56 18.62
CA ILE A 364 11.20 -27.05 17.66
C ILE A 364 12.07 -25.88 17.18
N ILE A 365 13.39 -25.99 17.37
CA ILE A 365 14.37 -24.95 17.00
C ILE A 365 15.45 -25.56 16.10
N VAL A 366 15.42 -25.24 14.81
CA VAL A 366 16.26 -25.89 13.79
C VAL A 366 16.68 -24.92 12.68
N ARG A 367 17.86 -25.12 12.09
CA ARG A 367 18.32 -24.35 10.91
C ARG A 367 18.45 -22.84 11.14
N ASN A 368 18.55 -22.39 12.38
CA ASN A 368 18.72 -20.97 12.71
C ASN A 368 20.21 -20.61 12.87
N THR A 369 20.52 -19.34 12.70
CA THR A 369 21.86 -18.79 12.88
C THR A 369 21.85 -17.61 13.83
N CYS A 370 22.71 -17.62 14.84
CA CYS A 370 22.86 -16.55 15.83
C CYS A 370 24.31 -16.03 15.86
N SER A 371 24.52 -14.72 15.86
CA SER A 371 25.87 -14.14 15.97
C SER A 371 25.87 -12.79 16.68
N GLY A 372 26.91 -12.53 17.48
CA GLY A 372 27.13 -11.25 18.12
C GLY A 372 26.04 -10.79 19.09
N ASN A 373 25.14 -11.69 19.52
CA ASN A 373 24.18 -11.41 20.59
C ASN A 373 24.87 -11.55 21.96
N THR A 374 24.38 -10.88 23.00
CA THR A 374 24.92 -11.07 24.37
C THR A 374 24.78 -12.53 24.81
N VAL A 375 23.62 -13.15 24.51
CA VAL A 375 23.40 -14.60 24.60
C VAL A 375 22.76 -15.10 23.31
N ASN A 376 23.43 -15.97 22.56
CA ASN A 376 22.91 -16.43 21.27
C ASN A 376 21.68 -17.36 21.38
N TRP A 377 21.64 -18.18 22.43
CA TRP A 377 20.62 -19.20 22.63
C TRP A 377 20.25 -19.23 24.11
N ASP A 378 19.01 -18.86 24.42
CA ASP A 378 18.42 -19.02 25.75
C ASP A 378 17.18 -19.90 25.59
N ILE A 379 17.30 -21.18 25.94
CA ILE A 379 16.28 -22.18 25.63
C ILE A 379 16.07 -23.02 26.88
N VAL A 380 14.85 -22.97 27.44
CA VAL A 380 14.51 -23.80 28.60
C VAL A 380 14.50 -25.30 28.24
N ALA A 381 14.54 -26.14 29.27
CA ALA A 381 14.51 -27.59 29.10
C ALA A 381 13.26 -28.09 28.36
N ASN A 382 13.34 -29.32 27.84
CA ASN A 382 12.24 -30.03 27.15
C ASN A 382 11.83 -29.40 25.80
N ASN A 383 12.76 -28.78 25.10
CA ASN A 383 12.62 -28.36 23.71
C ASN A 383 13.37 -29.32 22.76
N VAL A 384 12.90 -29.42 21.50
CA VAL A 384 13.56 -30.20 20.45
C VAL A 384 14.46 -29.27 19.64
N VAL A 385 15.76 -29.38 19.87
CA VAL A 385 16.75 -28.46 19.29
C VAL A 385 17.69 -29.25 18.38
N GLY A 386 17.85 -28.82 17.14
CA GLY A 386 18.91 -29.33 16.27
C GLY A 386 20.29 -28.97 16.83
N PRO A 387 21.36 -29.74 16.52
CA PRO A 387 22.70 -29.47 17.09
C PRO A 387 23.09 -28.00 16.91
N ILE A 388 23.54 -27.34 17.98
CA ILE A 388 24.06 -25.97 17.94
C ILE A 388 25.57 -26.06 17.78
N LEU A 389 26.07 -25.64 16.61
CA LEU A 389 27.50 -25.65 16.32
C LEU A 389 28.10 -24.28 16.54
N ASP A 390 29.14 -24.22 17.37
CA ASP A 390 29.91 -23.00 17.57
C ASP A 390 30.97 -22.84 16.47
N ARG A 391 30.76 -21.82 15.63
CA ARG A 391 31.65 -21.39 14.53
C ARG A 391 32.18 -19.98 14.76
N THR A 392 32.15 -19.46 15.99
CA THR A 392 32.64 -18.10 16.32
C THR A 392 34.15 -17.95 16.17
N ALA A 393 34.91 -19.04 16.28
CA ALA A 393 36.31 -19.09 15.91
C ALA A 393 36.48 -19.43 14.42
N PRO A 394 37.53 -18.93 13.74
CA PRO A 394 37.81 -19.25 12.35
C PRO A 394 37.78 -20.76 12.10
N ALA A 395 36.79 -21.13 11.30
CA ALA A 395 36.27 -22.47 11.16
C ALA A 395 36.72 -23.15 9.86
N SER A 396 37.18 -22.35 8.90
CA SER A 396 37.60 -22.76 7.57
C SER A 396 38.84 -21.97 7.13
N ALA A 397 39.64 -22.59 6.27
CA ALA A 397 40.67 -21.87 5.54
C ALA A 397 40.04 -20.89 4.55
N ALA A 398 40.79 -19.88 4.13
CA ALA A 398 40.39 -19.03 3.02
C ALA A 398 40.07 -19.90 1.79
N ILE A 399 38.90 -19.68 1.18
CA ILE A 399 38.47 -20.39 -0.01
C ILE A 399 38.81 -19.54 -1.24
N SER A 400 39.62 -20.08 -2.14
CA SER A 400 39.91 -19.48 -3.45
C SER A 400 39.95 -20.60 -4.50
N GLY A 401 38.92 -20.67 -5.34
CA GLY A 401 38.75 -21.74 -6.33
C GLY A 401 37.29 -22.16 -6.50
N ASN A 402 37.06 -23.24 -7.27
CA ASN A 402 35.71 -23.73 -7.62
C ASN A 402 35.11 -24.71 -6.58
N SER A 403 35.83 -25.04 -5.50
CA SER A 403 35.40 -26.03 -4.50
C SER A 403 35.99 -25.73 -3.12
N ALA A 404 35.28 -26.15 -2.08
CA ALA A 404 35.75 -26.18 -0.69
C ALA A 404 35.18 -27.41 0.02
N PRO A 405 35.86 -27.96 1.04
CA PRO A 405 35.25 -28.94 1.93
C PRO A 405 34.09 -28.31 2.73
N ASP A 406 33.18 -29.16 3.24
CA ASP A 406 32.14 -28.70 4.15
C ASP A 406 32.77 -28.10 5.43
N SER A 407 32.51 -26.81 5.65
CA SER A 407 32.98 -26.06 6.81
C SER A 407 31.92 -25.86 7.89
N THR A 408 30.69 -26.34 7.67
CA THR A 408 29.59 -26.21 8.62
C THR A 408 29.91 -26.98 9.90
N GLY A 409 30.62 -28.11 9.78
CA GLY A 409 30.97 -28.98 10.90
C GLY A 409 29.84 -29.91 11.33
N SER A 410 28.74 -29.97 10.57
CA SER A 410 27.58 -30.82 10.87
C SER A 410 27.09 -31.54 9.63
N THR A 411 26.80 -32.84 9.77
CA THR A 411 26.02 -33.60 8.77
C THR A 411 24.52 -33.60 9.04
N HIS A 412 24.08 -32.96 10.14
CA HIS A 412 22.69 -32.96 10.54
C HIS A 412 21.91 -31.87 9.79
N PRO A 413 20.85 -32.19 9.02
CA PRO A 413 20.17 -31.25 8.13
C PRO A 413 19.41 -30.14 8.87
N ASN A 414 19.19 -30.32 10.17
CA ASN A 414 18.48 -29.38 11.05
C ASN A 414 19.42 -28.62 12.00
N ALA A 415 20.73 -28.62 11.76
CA ALA A 415 21.70 -27.93 12.61
C ALA A 415 21.45 -26.43 12.72
N ASN A 416 21.70 -25.88 13.91
CA ASN A 416 21.74 -24.47 14.22
C ASN A 416 23.22 -24.02 14.33
N PHE A 417 23.50 -22.75 14.08
CA PHE A 417 24.88 -22.23 14.07
C PHE A 417 25.02 -20.97 14.92
N THR A 418 26.00 -20.97 15.81
CA THR A 418 26.60 -19.73 16.30
C THR A 418 27.77 -19.39 15.38
N TYR A 419 27.93 -18.16 14.92
CA TYR A 419 29.03 -17.80 14.00
C TYR A 419 29.62 -16.42 14.27
#